data_AF-A0A8D8UZS8-F1
#
_entry.id   AF-A0A8D8UZS8-F1
#
_cell.length_a   1.000
_cell.length_b   1.000
_cell.length_c   1.000
_cell.angle_alpha   90.00
_cell.angle_beta   90.00
_cell.angle_gamma   90.00
#
_symmetry.space_group_name_H-M   'P 1'
#
loop_
_entity.id
_entity.type
_entity.pdbx_description
1 polymer ?
#
loop_
_entity_poly.entity_id
_entity_poly.type
_entity_poly.pdbx_seq_one_letter_code
_entity_poly.pdbx_strand_id
1 'polypeptide(L)'
;MFHPCQKSGRGGTDCEQFSSTSFTQGDVPFPPGIKLFIHAFTGCDTTSALFWQGKMKMLDVLTKNPSLFDGATAFLNRDPTHEDKASASNKCLVALYGGGEDDSLHALRYKTFVRSAASAKVHLARLPPTEEAAAQHSYRTFHQVQKWLRVNLEPTNWGWKSSHQGLIPVMSTKEPAPLTLLKFLSCSCKKGCTGRNCTCQRAGLKRSALCKF
;
A
#
# COMPACT_ATOMS: atom_id res chain seq x y z
N MET A 1 17.26 -26.89 -1.58
CA MET A 1 18.69 -26.75 -1.92
C MET A 1 18.89 -25.34 -2.46
N PHE A 2 19.59 -24.47 -1.72
CA PHE A 2 19.97 -23.13 -2.20
C PHE A 2 21.47 -22.97 -2.02
N HIS A 3 22.22 -22.98 -3.12
CA HIS A 3 23.56 -22.39 -3.27
C HIS A 3 23.73 -22.06 -4.76
N PRO A 4 24.36 -20.93 -5.14
CA PRO A 4 25.73 -20.59 -4.75
C PRO A 4 25.93 -19.12 -4.31
N CYS A 5 26.95 -18.86 -3.48
CA CYS A 5 27.43 -17.51 -3.19
C CYS A 5 28.93 -17.40 -3.52
N GLN A 6 29.24 -16.82 -4.69
CA GLN A 6 30.48 -16.12 -5.03
C GLN A 6 30.11 -15.11 -6.14
N LYS A 7 30.53 -13.84 -6.14
CA LYS A 7 31.89 -13.33 -5.93
C LYS A 7 31.92 -12.01 -5.14
N SER A 8 33.06 -11.81 -4.47
CA SER A 8 33.50 -10.59 -3.83
C SER A 8 33.82 -9.47 -4.82
N GLY A 9 33.21 -8.31 -4.60
CA GLY A 9 33.64 -7.00 -5.08
C GLY A 9 34.07 -6.14 -3.87
N ARG A 10 35.03 -5.24 -4.08
CA ARG A 10 35.86 -4.57 -3.04
C ARG A 10 35.07 -4.12 -1.79
N GLY A 11 35.42 -4.74 -0.66
CA GLY A 11 34.78 -4.56 0.65
C GLY A 11 34.38 -5.93 1.20
N GLY A 12 35.37 -6.75 1.58
CA GLY A 12 35.14 -8.08 2.11
C GLY A 12 34.48 -8.03 3.48
N THR A 13 33.15 -7.95 3.49
CA THR A 13 32.33 -8.40 4.63
C THR A 13 31.76 -9.76 4.28
N ASP A 14 31.89 -10.72 5.19
CA ASP A 14 31.28 -12.04 5.04
C ASP A 14 29.77 -11.90 4.79
N CYS A 15 29.26 -12.70 3.86
CA CYS A 15 27.84 -12.76 3.58
C CYS A 15 27.14 -13.42 4.76
N GLU A 16 26.66 -12.62 5.71
CA GLU A 16 25.86 -13.12 6.82
C GLU A 16 24.56 -13.73 6.29
N GLN A 17 24.41 -15.04 6.46
CA GLN A 17 23.19 -15.75 6.11
C GLN A 17 22.16 -15.60 7.23
N PHE A 18 21.13 -14.79 6.99
CA PHE A 18 20.03 -14.61 7.94
C PHE A 18 18.91 -15.63 7.70
N SER A 19 18.56 -16.39 8.74
CA SER A 19 17.42 -17.32 8.71
C SER A 19 16.07 -16.57 8.82
N SER A 20 14.99 -17.20 8.36
CA SER A 20 13.62 -16.76 8.65
C SER A 20 13.17 -17.03 10.07
N THR A 21 13.86 -17.91 10.78
CA THR A 21 13.52 -18.31 12.15
C THR A 21 14.29 -17.52 13.22
N SER A 22 15.28 -16.72 12.84
CA SER A 22 16.18 -16.03 13.77
C SER A 22 15.84 -14.54 13.96
N PHE A 23 14.63 -14.11 13.61
CA PHE A 23 14.22 -12.72 13.74
C PHE A 23 13.57 -12.45 15.10
N THR A 24 14.27 -11.75 15.97
CA THR A 24 13.77 -11.28 17.28
C THR A 24 13.89 -9.76 17.36
N GLN A 25 12.90 -9.09 17.98
CA GLN A 25 13.02 -7.69 18.39
C GLN A 25 12.55 -7.60 19.85
N GLY A 26 13.50 -7.49 20.78
CA GLY A 26 13.23 -7.58 22.21
C GLY A 26 12.72 -8.97 22.64
N ASP A 27 11.96 -9.01 23.75
CA ASP A 27 11.42 -10.24 24.35
C ASP A 27 10.08 -10.70 23.76
N VAL A 28 9.56 -10.02 22.72
CA VAL A 28 8.26 -10.39 22.13
C VAL A 28 8.47 -11.47 21.06
N PRO A 29 7.93 -12.69 21.27
CA PRO A 29 8.04 -13.76 20.28
C PRO A 29 7.16 -13.45 19.09
N PHE A 30 7.79 -13.24 17.93
CA PHE A 30 7.08 -13.08 16.67
C PHE A 30 6.78 -14.44 16.03
N PRO A 31 5.58 -14.64 15.46
CA PRO A 31 5.25 -15.87 14.75
C PRO A 31 6.23 -16.12 13.58
N PRO A 32 6.63 -17.40 13.35
CA PRO A 32 7.48 -17.74 12.21
C PRO A 32 6.88 -17.22 10.90
N GLY A 33 7.69 -16.50 10.12
CA GLY A 33 7.26 -15.97 8.82
C GLY A 33 6.61 -14.59 8.85
N ILE A 34 6.36 -13.97 10.02
CA ILE A 34 5.75 -12.62 10.10
C ILE A 34 6.54 -11.56 9.30
N LYS A 35 7.86 -11.74 9.18
CA LYS A 35 8.72 -10.85 8.39
C LYS A 35 8.34 -10.77 6.92
N LEU A 36 7.75 -11.84 6.37
CA LEU A 36 7.21 -11.86 5.01
C LEU A 36 6.04 -10.88 4.90
N PHE A 37 5.10 -10.94 5.85
CA PHE A 37 4.01 -10.00 5.92
C PHE A 37 4.52 -8.56 6.08
N ILE A 38 5.38 -8.29 7.07
CA ILE A 38 5.92 -6.94 7.30
C ILE A 38 6.61 -6.39 6.03
N HIS A 39 7.40 -7.23 5.36
CA HIS A 39 8.11 -6.84 4.15
C HIS A 39 7.15 -6.51 3.00
N ALA A 40 6.20 -7.40 2.69
CA ALA A 40 5.24 -7.16 1.60
C ALA A 40 4.26 -6.03 1.93
N PHE A 41 3.81 -5.93 3.19
CA PHE A 41 2.79 -4.98 3.60
C PHE A 41 3.29 -3.53 3.64
N THR A 42 4.54 -3.32 4.07
CA THR A 42 5.15 -1.96 4.08
C THR A 42 5.76 -1.56 2.73
N GLY A 43 5.94 -2.53 1.83
CA GLY A 43 6.45 -2.32 0.49
C GLY A 43 7.61 -3.25 0.15
N CYS A 44 7.46 -3.96 -0.98
CA CYS A 44 8.50 -4.71 -1.67
C CYS A 44 8.42 -4.44 -3.18
N ASP A 45 9.17 -5.17 -4.00
CA ASP A 45 9.22 -4.96 -5.46
C ASP A 45 7.86 -5.12 -6.16
N THR A 46 6.92 -5.85 -5.55
CA THR A 46 5.61 -6.17 -6.15
C THR A 46 4.43 -5.52 -5.43
N THR A 47 4.65 -4.85 -4.29
CA THR A 47 3.59 -4.19 -3.53
C THR A 47 3.86 -2.69 -3.40
N SER A 48 2.81 -1.91 -3.18
CA SER A 48 2.94 -0.47 -3.00
C SER A 48 3.72 -0.16 -1.71
N ALA A 49 4.64 0.80 -1.79
CA ALA A 49 5.29 1.36 -0.61
C ALA A 49 4.41 2.45 0.00
N LEU A 50 4.23 2.39 1.32
CA LEU A 50 3.50 3.39 2.09
C LEU A 50 4.47 4.49 2.53
N PHE A 51 4.21 5.72 2.12
CA PHE A 51 5.12 6.84 2.40
C PHE A 51 5.31 7.03 3.91
N TRP A 52 6.56 7.00 4.37
CA TRP A 52 6.96 7.07 5.79
C TRP A 52 6.45 5.94 6.69
N GLN A 53 5.92 4.84 6.13
CA GLN A 53 5.49 3.67 6.89
C GLN A 53 6.44 2.48 6.66
N GLY A 54 7.67 2.60 7.19
CA GLY A 54 8.72 1.60 6.99
C GLY A 54 8.53 0.32 7.81
N LYS A 55 9.33 -0.71 7.48
CA LYS A 55 9.34 -2.03 8.13
C LYS A 55 9.49 -1.94 9.65
N MET A 56 10.45 -1.15 10.13
CA MET A 56 10.68 -0.95 11.57
C MET A 56 9.47 -0.33 12.26
N LYS A 57 8.81 0.64 11.62
CA LYS A 57 7.60 1.25 12.18
C LYS A 57 6.46 0.23 12.29
N MET A 58 6.26 -0.59 11.27
CA MET A 58 5.24 -1.64 11.31
C MET A 58 5.54 -2.67 12.40
N LEU A 59 6.80 -3.03 12.57
CA LEU A 59 7.23 -3.93 13.61
C LEU A 59 6.98 -3.35 15.02
N ASP A 60 7.30 -2.08 15.24
CA ASP A 60 6.99 -1.38 16.49
C ASP A 60 5.48 -1.33 16.75
N VAL A 61 4.66 -1.12 15.71
CA VAL A 61 3.20 -1.12 15.79
C VAL A 61 2.67 -2.48 16.21
N LEU A 62 3.16 -3.57 15.61
CA LEU A 62 2.77 -4.93 15.98
C LEU A 62 3.19 -5.26 17.42
N THR A 63 4.40 -4.85 17.83
CA THR A 63 4.91 -5.05 19.19
C THR A 63 4.02 -4.38 20.23
N LYS A 64 3.57 -3.14 19.96
CA LYS A 64 2.74 -2.36 20.89
C LYS A 64 1.26 -2.75 20.87
N ASN A 65 0.80 -3.44 19.83
CA ASN A 65 -0.60 -3.81 19.65
C ASN A 65 -0.71 -5.31 19.35
N PRO A 66 -0.58 -6.19 20.37
CA PRO A 66 -0.60 -7.63 20.17
C PRO A 66 -1.88 -8.16 19.50
N SER A 67 -3.01 -7.46 19.64
CA SER A 67 -4.28 -7.80 18.96
C SER A 67 -4.19 -7.77 17.43
N LEU A 68 -3.18 -7.09 16.85
CA LEU A 68 -2.96 -7.07 15.41
C LEU A 68 -2.23 -8.32 14.88
N PHE A 69 -1.69 -9.16 15.77
CA PHE A 69 -0.95 -10.35 15.36
C PHE A 69 -1.82 -11.35 14.60
N ASP A 70 -3.05 -11.59 15.04
CA ASP A 70 -3.96 -12.52 14.37
C ASP A 70 -4.25 -12.05 12.93
N GLY A 71 -4.48 -10.74 12.76
CA GLY A 71 -4.66 -10.14 11.44
C GLY A 71 -3.43 -10.26 10.54
N ALA A 72 -2.24 -10.02 11.08
CA ALA A 72 -0.98 -10.08 10.34
C ALA A 72 -0.60 -11.53 9.98
N THR A 73 -0.75 -12.47 10.91
CA THR A 73 -0.49 -13.90 10.69
C THR A 73 -1.49 -14.55 9.75
N ALA A 74 -2.71 -14.02 9.66
CA ALA A 74 -3.68 -14.50 8.68
C ALA A 74 -3.14 -14.42 7.24
N PHE A 75 -2.13 -13.59 6.93
CA PHE A 75 -1.47 -13.56 5.62
C PHE A 75 -0.55 -14.74 5.33
N LEU A 76 -0.13 -15.45 6.37
CA LEU A 76 0.69 -16.67 6.28
C LEU A 76 -0.18 -17.90 6.01
N ASN A 77 -1.45 -17.86 6.43
CA ASN A 77 -2.40 -18.95 6.27
C ASN A 77 -3.02 -18.97 4.87
N ARG A 78 -3.25 -20.17 4.33
CA ARG A 78 -3.80 -20.38 2.98
C ARG A 78 -5.28 -20.02 2.86
N ASP A 79 -6.04 -20.13 3.95
CA ASP A 79 -7.51 -20.11 3.94
C ASP A 79 -8.20 -18.90 4.62
N PRO A 80 -7.95 -17.66 4.16
CA PRO A 80 -8.76 -16.50 4.54
C PRO A 80 -9.49 -15.87 3.35
N THR A 81 -10.69 -15.35 3.59
CA THR A 81 -11.47 -14.65 2.55
C THR A 81 -10.85 -13.29 2.21
N HIS A 82 -11.21 -12.72 1.05
CA HIS A 82 -10.84 -11.34 0.70
C HIS A 82 -11.27 -10.34 1.78
N GLU A 83 -12.46 -10.51 2.35
CA GLU A 83 -12.99 -9.62 3.37
C GLU A 83 -12.12 -9.65 4.64
N ASP A 84 -11.72 -10.84 5.09
CA ASP A 84 -10.83 -10.98 6.25
C ASP A 84 -9.48 -10.30 6.01
N LYS A 85 -8.96 -10.41 4.78
CA LYS A 85 -7.70 -9.78 4.39
C LYS A 85 -7.82 -8.26 4.32
N ALA A 86 -8.91 -7.75 3.78
CA ALA A 86 -9.17 -6.33 3.73
C ALA A 86 -9.33 -5.77 5.16
N SER A 87 -10.11 -6.44 6.01
CA SER A 87 -10.37 -6.06 7.40
C SER A 87 -9.09 -6.06 8.25
N ALA A 88 -8.31 -7.15 8.21
CA ALA A 88 -7.04 -7.25 8.93
C ALA A 88 -6.01 -6.20 8.48
N SER A 89 -5.90 -5.97 7.17
CA SER A 89 -5.07 -4.90 6.60
C SER A 89 -5.52 -3.52 7.07
N ASN A 90 -6.84 -3.26 7.07
CA ASN A 90 -7.39 -1.98 7.49
C ASN A 90 -7.01 -1.68 8.96
N LYS A 91 -7.21 -2.62 9.88
CA LYS A 91 -6.79 -2.49 11.29
C LYS A 91 -5.29 -2.21 11.42
N CYS A 92 -4.45 -2.93 10.67
CA CYS A 92 -3.01 -2.70 10.66
C CYS A 92 -2.65 -1.29 10.15
N LEU A 93 -3.31 -0.82 9.09
CA LEU A 93 -3.08 0.52 8.54
C LEU A 93 -3.56 1.62 9.48
N VAL A 94 -4.73 1.46 10.10
CA VAL A 94 -5.26 2.41 11.10
C VAL A 94 -4.23 2.61 12.22
N ALA A 95 -3.72 1.53 12.80
CA ALA A 95 -2.69 1.59 13.82
C ALA A 95 -1.36 2.19 13.29
N LEU A 96 -0.95 1.82 12.07
CA LEU A 96 0.27 2.32 11.42
C LEU A 96 0.24 3.84 11.18
N TYR A 97 -0.94 4.38 10.90
CA TYR A 97 -1.17 5.82 10.76
C TYR A 97 -1.57 6.52 12.09
N GLY A 98 -1.53 5.80 13.21
CA GLY A 98 -1.74 6.34 14.56
C GLY A 98 -3.20 6.60 14.92
N GLY A 99 -4.13 5.84 14.33
CA GLY A 99 -5.53 5.80 14.76
C GLY A 99 -5.78 4.80 15.88
N GLY A 100 -6.94 4.95 16.53
CA GLY A 100 -7.47 4.01 17.52
C GLY A 100 -8.24 2.85 16.89
N GLU A 101 -8.73 1.92 17.73
CA GLU A 101 -9.43 0.71 17.28
C GLU A 101 -10.71 0.99 16.49
N ASP A 102 -11.45 2.03 16.87
CA ASP A 102 -12.69 2.45 16.23
C ASP A 102 -12.49 3.45 15.08
N ASP A 103 -11.24 3.87 14.80
CA ASP A 103 -10.97 4.81 13.72
C ASP A 103 -11.03 4.10 12.36
N SER A 104 -11.66 4.76 11.38
CA SER A 104 -11.61 4.32 9.99
C SER A 104 -10.46 5.00 9.22
N LEU A 105 -9.96 4.35 8.16
CA LEU A 105 -8.96 4.98 7.29
C LEU A 105 -9.50 6.25 6.64
N HIS A 106 -10.79 6.29 6.33
CA HIS A 106 -11.42 7.51 5.80
C HIS A 106 -11.41 8.66 6.82
N ALA A 107 -11.73 8.39 8.09
CA ALA A 107 -11.68 9.40 9.16
C ALA A 107 -10.24 9.89 9.38
N LEU A 108 -9.27 8.98 9.48
CA LEU A 108 -7.85 9.33 9.60
C LEU A 108 -7.35 10.13 8.40
N ARG A 109 -7.77 9.76 7.19
CA ARG A 109 -7.41 10.47 5.96
C ARG A 109 -7.93 11.89 5.96
N TYR A 110 -9.19 12.09 6.34
CA TYR A 110 -9.78 13.43 6.47
C TYR A 110 -9.05 14.26 7.53
N LYS A 111 -8.85 13.71 8.74
CA LYS A 111 -8.12 14.37 9.84
C LYS A 111 -6.70 14.78 9.43
N THR A 112 -5.99 13.89 8.74
CA THR A 112 -4.64 14.15 8.23
C THR A 112 -4.64 15.24 7.17
N PHE A 113 -5.63 15.24 6.27
CA PHE A 113 -5.79 16.27 5.25
C PHE A 113 -6.05 17.65 5.86
N VAL A 114 -7.02 17.77 6.77
CA VAL A 114 -7.37 19.03 7.43
C VAL A 114 -6.15 19.61 8.15
N ARG A 115 -5.41 18.77 8.89
CA ARG A 115 -4.17 19.18 9.57
C ARG A 115 -3.10 19.65 8.57
N SER A 116 -2.93 18.95 7.46
CA SER A 116 -1.96 19.28 6.42
C SER A 116 -2.30 20.59 5.70
N ALA A 117 -3.60 20.81 5.42
CA ALA A 117 -4.13 22.00 4.77
C ALA A 117 -3.99 23.28 5.63
N ALA A 118 -3.95 23.13 6.96
CA ALA A 118 -3.67 24.23 7.89
C ALA A 118 -2.18 24.61 7.95
N SER A 119 -1.28 23.83 7.32
CA SER A 119 0.15 24.11 7.31
C SER A 119 0.59 24.86 6.06
N ALA A 120 1.76 25.50 6.11
CA ALA A 120 2.35 26.19 4.96
C ALA A 120 2.67 25.27 3.76
N LYS A 121 2.81 23.95 3.98
CA LYS A 121 3.10 22.96 2.94
C LYS A 121 2.21 21.73 3.08
N VAL A 122 1.31 21.55 2.12
CA VAL A 122 0.43 20.38 2.08
C VAL A 122 1.21 19.15 1.62
N HIS A 123 1.40 18.18 2.52
CA HIS A 123 2.07 16.92 2.23
C HIS A 123 1.06 15.79 1.95
N LEU A 124 0.49 15.77 0.74
CA LEU A 124 -0.53 14.79 0.34
C LEU A 124 -0.03 13.33 0.38
N ALA A 125 1.26 13.10 0.21
CA ALA A 125 1.85 11.75 0.28
C ALA A 125 1.74 11.12 1.69
N ARG A 126 1.54 11.93 2.75
CA ARG A 126 1.36 11.43 4.13
C ARG A 126 -0.06 10.97 4.44
N LEU A 127 -0.99 11.14 3.52
CA LEU A 127 -2.37 10.71 3.72
C LEU A 127 -2.42 9.17 3.78
N PRO A 128 -3.15 8.59 4.76
CA PRO A 128 -3.53 7.18 4.71
C PRO A 128 -4.20 6.84 3.38
N PRO A 129 -4.04 5.60 2.85
CA PRO A 129 -4.79 5.17 1.68
C PRO A 129 -6.31 5.25 1.92
N THR A 130 -7.11 5.27 0.85
CA THR A 130 -8.55 5.00 0.98
C THR A 130 -8.75 3.53 1.33
N GLU A 131 -9.90 3.16 1.88
CA GLU A 131 -10.18 1.77 2.24
C GLU A 131 -10.15 0.83 1.03
N GLU A 132 -10.57 1.31 -0.13
CA GLU A 132 -10.54 0.56 -1.38
C GLU A 132 -9.11 0.33 -1.87
N ALA A 133 -8.27 1.35 -1.81
CA ALA A 133 -6.86 1.22 -2.15
C ALA A 133 -6.13 0.31 -1.14
N ALA A 134 -6.48 0.42 0.15
CA ALA A 134 -5.98 -0.43 1.22
C ALA A 134 -6.36 -1.90 1.02
N ALA A 135 -7.59 -2.18 0.60
CA ALA A 135 -8.04 -3.54 0.26
C ALA A 135 -7.25 -4.12 -0.91
N GLN A 136 -7.06 -3.36 -1.99
CA GLN A 136 -6.27 -3.83 -3.14
C GLN A 136 -4.79 -4.04 -2.78
N HIS A 137 -4.21 -3.17 -1.95
CA HIS A 137 -2.87 -3.37 -1.38
C HIS A 137 -2.78 -4.62 -0.51
N SER A 138 -3.83 -4.89 0.29
CA SER A 138 -3.95 -6.11 1.08
C SER A 138 -3.90 -7.36 0.20
N TYR A 139 -4.67 -7.37 -0.89
CA TYR A 139 -4.73 -8.53 -1.78
C TYR A 139 -3.38 -8.82 -2.43
N ARG A 140 -2.67 -7.78 -2.91
CA ARG A 140 -1.32 -7.95 -3.46
C ARG A 140 -0.31 -8.39 -2.40
N THR A 141 -0.43 -7.88 -1.17
CA THR A 141 0.39 -8.32 -0.04
C THR A 141 0.19 -9.81 0.21
N PHE A 142 -1.06 -10.26 0.27
CA PHE A 142 -1.39 -11.67 0.44
C PHE A 142 -0.83 -12.52 -0.70
N HIS A 143 -1.10 -12.13 -1.94
CA HIS A 143 -0.57 -12.84 -3.12
C HIS A 143 0.94 -13.00 -3.06
N GLN A 144 1.67 -11.93 -2.72
CA GLN A 144 3.12 -11.95 -2.63
C GLN A 144 3.62 -12.86 -1.50
N VAL A 145 3.01 -12.78 -0.31
CA VAL A 145 3.37 -13.64 0.83
C VAL A 145 3.13 -15.11 0.49
N GLN A 146 1.98 -15.44 -0.09
CA GLN A 146 1.63 -16.80 -0.50
C GLN A 146 2.58 -17.34 -1.57
N LYS A 147 2.99 -16.49 -2.53
CA LYS A 147 4.02 -16.83 -3.52
C LYS A 147 5.36 -17.18 -2.87
N TRP A 148 5.80 -16.42 -1.86
CA TRP A 148 7.01 -16.75 -1.10
C TRP A 148 6.88 -18.06 -0.30
N LEU A 149 5.68 -18.38 0.17
CA LEU A 149 5.32 -19.64 0.81
C LEU A 149 5.08 -20.79 -0.18
N ARG A 150 5.41 -20.61 -1.47
CA ARG A 150 5.27 -21.61 -2.54
C ARG A 150 3.82 -22.01 -2.84
N VAL A 151 2.85 -21.18 -2.46
CA VAL A 151 1.46 -21.32 -2.86
C VAL A 151 1.21 -20.53 -4.14
N ASN A 152 0.74 -21.21 -5.18
CA ASN A 152 0.39 -20.55 -6.44
C ASN A 152 -1.08 -20.09 -6.40
N LEU A 153 -1.29 -18.78 -6.42
CA LEU A 153 -2.61 -18.15 -6.47
C LEU A 153 -2.76 -17.37 -7.77
N GLU A 154 -3.96 -17.41 -8.35
CA GLU A 154 -4.31 -16.63 -9.53
C GLU A 154 -4.21 -15.11 -9.24
N PRO A 155 -3.24 -14.38 -9.81
CA PRO A 155 -2.98 -12.99 -9.44
C PRO A 155 -4.18 -12.06 -9.68
N THR A 156 -4.99 -12.35 -10.71
CA THR A 156 -6.17 -11.56 -11.07
C THR A 156 -7.26 -11.57 -10.00
N ASN A 157 -7.27 -12.60 -9.14
CA ASN A 157 -8.15 -12.63 -7.97
C ASN A 157 -7.59 -11.77 -6.83
N TRP A 158 -6.32 -11.37 -6.85
CA TRP A 158 -5.63 -10.76 -5.72
C TRP A 158 -5.03 -9.38 -6.03
N GLY A 159 -5.85 -8.50 -6.61
CA GLY A 159 -5.51 -7.09 -6.79
C GLY A 159 -4.56 -6.78 -7.95
N TRP A 160 -4.47 -7.72 -8.90
CA TRP A 160 -3.83 -7.54 -10.20
C TRP A 160 -4.86 -7.61 -11.32
N LYS A 161 -4.54 -7.02 -12.47
CA LYS A 161 -5.28 -7.23 -13.72
C LYS A 161 -4.31 -7.57 -14.84
N SER A 162 -4.75 -8.41 -15.77
CA SER A 162 -3.96 -8.78 -16.94
C SER A 162 -3.99 -7.67 -17.99
N SER A 163 -2.84 -7.46 -18.62
CA SER A 163 -2.61 -6.53 -19.73
C SER A 163 -1.69 -7.20 -20.74
N HIS A 164 -1.63 -6.67 -21.96
CA HIS A 164 -0.67 -7.10 -22.99
C HIS A 164 0.79 -6.99 -22.52
N GLN A 165 1.08 -6.11 -21.56
CA GLN A 165 2.39 -5.89 -20.96
C GLN A 165 2.62 -6.72 -19.68
N GLY A 166 1.72 -7.67 -19.36
CA GLY A 166 1.78 -8.48 -18.15
C GLY A 166 0.79 -8.04 -17.08
N LEU A 167 1.12 -8.28 -15.81
CA LEU A 167 0.26 -7.93 -14.68
C LEU A 167 0.45 -6.47 -14.29
N ILE A 168 -0.65 -5.73 -14.20
CA ILE A 168 -0.66 -4.36 -13.68
C ILE A 168 -1.52 -4.30 -12.41
N PRO A 169 -1.12 -3.51 -11.40
CA PRO A 169 -1.83 -3.48 -10.13
C PRO A 169 -3.19 -2.77 -10.27
N VAL A 170 -4.19 -3.30 -9.58
CA VAL A 170 -5.46 -2.58 -9.36
C VAL A 170 -5.23 -1.60 -8.21
N MET A 171 -5.23 -0.30 -8.50
CA MET A 171 -4.89 0.72 -7.50
C MET A 171 -6.04 1.01 -6.52
N SER A 172 -7.27 1.01 -7.01
CA SER A 172 -8.51 1.27 -6.27
C SER A 172 -9.69 0.75 -7.10
N THR A 173 -10.80 0.41 -6.45
CA THR A 173 -12.07 0.06 -7.10
C THR A 173 -13.01 1.26 -7.23
N LYS A 174 -12.73 2.36 -6.52
CA LYS A 174 -13.48 3.62 -6.63
C LYS A 174 -12.71 4.65 -7.44
N GLU A 175 -13.47 5.53 -8.07
CA GLU A 175 -12.97 6.70 -8.78
C GLU A 175 -12.16 7.62 -7.85
N PRO A 176 -11.07 8.25 -8.33
CA PRO A 176 -10.21 9.11 -7.51
C PRO A 176 -10.91 10.30 -6.85
N ALA A 177 -12.04 10.73 -7.42
CA ALA A 177 -12.90 11.78 -6.90
C ALA A 177 -14.35 11.52 -7.34
N PRO A 178 -15.35 12.05 -6.61
CA PRO A 178 -16.73 12.01 -7.07
C PRO A 178 -16.87 12.61 -8.47
N LEU A 179 -17.62 11.95 -9.35
CA LEU A 179 -17.85 12.42 -10.72
C LEU A 179 -18.43 13.84 -10.76
N THR A 180 -19.23 14.21 -9.76
CA THR A 180 -19.75 15.57 -9.60
C THR A 180 -18.63 16.58 -9.40
N LEU A 181 -17.65 16.30 -8.53
CA LEU A 181 -16.49 17.16 -8.30
C LEU A 181 -15.63 17.31 -9.57
N LEU A 182 -15.45 16.22 -10.33
CA LEU A 182 -14.72 16.27 -11.60
C LEU A 182 -15.37 17.21 -12.62
N LYS A 183 -16.69 17.40 -12.58
CA LYS A 183 -17.40 18.38 -13.43
C LYS A 183 -17.08 19.83 -13.04
N PHE A 184 -16.56 20.08 -11.84
CA PHE A 184 -16.17 21.42 -11.39
C PHE A 184 -14.68 21.74 -11.63
N LEU A 185 -13.89 20.78 -12.12
CA LEU A 185 -12.50 21.06 -12.50
C LEU A 185 -12.47 21.83 -13.82
N SER A 186 -11.76 22.96 -13.85
CA SER A 186 -11.59 23.78 -15.06
C SER A 186 -10.11 24.05 -15.35
N CYS A 187 -9.76 24.05 -16.65
CA CYS A 187 -8.47 24.51 -17.12
C CYS A 187 -8.39 26.05 -17.00
N SER A 188 -7.22 26.61 -16.70
CA SER A 188 -7.02 28.08 -16.72
C SER A 188 -6.70 28.61 -18.12
N CYS A 189 -7.06 27.86 -19.18
CA CYS A 189 -6.82 28.30 -20.55
C CYS A 189 -7.69 29.52 -20.86
N LYS A 190 -7.10 30.48 -21.58
CA LYS A 190 -7.76 31.75 -21.97
C LYS A 190 -8.30 31.76 -23.40
N LYS A 191 -7.93 30.74 -24.20
CA LYS A 191 -8.24 30.60 -25.63
C LYS A 191 -8.87 29.23 -25.92
N GLY A 192 -9.44 28.62 -24.89
CA GLY A 192 -10.11 27.34 -25.00
C GLY A 192 -9.18 26.15 -24.85
N CYS A 193 -9.72 25.06 -24.30
CA CYS A 193 -8.97 23.83 -24.07
C CYS A 193 -8.86 22.96 -25.36
N THR A 194 -8.51 23.53 -26.53
CA THR A 194 -8.37 22.79 -27.83
C THR A 194 -6.91 22.47 -28.17
N GLY A 195 -5.96 23.21 -27.59
CA GLY A 195 -4.53 23.03 -27.85
C GLY A 195 -3.86 22.05 -26.89
N ARG A 196 -2.72 21.49 -27.32
CA ARG A 196 -1.85 20.58 -26.53
C ARG A 196 -1.34 21.19 -25.21
N ASN A 197 -1.43 22.51 -25.07
CA ASN A 197 -1.03 23.24 -23.87
C ASN A 197 -2.09 23.23 -22.76
N CYS A 198 -3.28 22.68 -23.02
CA CYS A 198 -4.32 22.55 -22.01
C CYS A 198 -3.92 21.55 -20.92
N THR A 199 -3.92 22.00 -19.67
CA THR A 199 -3.63 21.16 -18.51
C THR A 199 -4.65 20.04 -18.32
N CYS A 200 -5.94 20.29 -18.55
CA CYS A 200 -6.98 19.25 -18.46
C CYS A 200 -6.77 18.14 -19.51
N GLN A 201 -6.47 18.48 -20.77
CA GLN A 201 -6.20 17.47 -21.81
C GLN A 201 -4.94 16.68 -21.50
N ARG A 202 -3.86 17.35 -21.06
CA ARG A 202 -2.61 16.68 -20.66
C ARG A 202 -2.81 15.72 -19.50
N ALA A 203 -3.72 16.02 -18.59
CA ALA A 203 -4.10 15.16 -17.47
C ALA A 203 -5.12 14.06 -17.86
N GLY A 204 -5.52 13.97 -19.15
CA GLY A 204 -6.51 13.00 -19.62
C GLY A 204 -7.94 13.26 -19.15
N LEU A 205 -8.24 14.46 -18.65
CA LEU A 205 -9.56 14.84 -18.15
C LEU A 205 -10.45 15.33 -19.30
N LYS A 206 -11.72 14.90 -19.30
CA LYS A 206 -12.74 15.45 -20.21
C LYS A 206 -12.96 16.93 -19.89
N ARG A 207 -13.18 17.75 -20.92
CA ARG A 207 -13.47 19.17 -20.75
C ARG A 207 -14.78 19.33 -19.96
N SER A 208 -14.76 20.10 -18.88
CA SER A 208 -15.96 20.47 -18.15
C SER A 208 -16.66 21.68 -18.78
N ALA A 209 -17.92 21.91 -18.44
CA ALA A 209 -18.66 23.11 -18.84
C ALA A 209 -18.07 24.41 -18.25
N LEU A 210 -17.22 24.30 -17.22
CA LEU A 210 -16.56 25.43 -16.57
C LEU A 210 -15.25 25.85 -17.26
N CYS A 211 -14.69 24.99 -18.10
CA CYS A 211 -13.57 25.35 -18.97
C CYS A 211 -14.05 26.40 -19.99
N LYS A 212 -13.87 27.68 -19.64
CA LYS A 212 -14.23 28.81 -20.50
C LYS A 212 -13.45 28.79 -21.82
N PHE A 213 -14.06 29.45 -22.80
CA PHE A 213 -13.69 29.55 -24.20
C PHE A 213 -12.23 29.88 -24.49
#